data_AF-A0A2I0W6M8-F1
#
_entry.id   AF-A0A2I0W6M8-F1
#
_cell.length_a   1.000
_cell.length_b   1.000
_cell.length_c   1.000
_cell.angle_alpha   90.00
_cell.angle_beta   90.00
_cell.angle_gamma   90.00
#
_symmetry.space_group_name_H-M   'P 1'
#
loop_
_entity.id
_entity.type
_entity.pdbx_description
1 polymer ?
#
loop_
_entity_poly.entity_id
_entity_poly.type
_entity_poly.pdbx_seq_one_letter_code
_entity_poly.pdbx_strand_id
1 'polypeptide(L)'
;MGEEEKHNVEQEKPCGYNINDNADLLAEILARLDGRSLCAAACVCRLWGAVSRKDAVWEALCNRHVSSSATDSSFPGTRTVVAALGGYRRLYRRCVGPIFDRLASSGDHGPQSSAVAAAAAARLSLSLFSIDCYERLSVGGRQRPSSLLFLGSAVDVT
;
A
#
# COMPACT_ATOMS: atom_id res chain seq x y z
N MET A 1 45.14 12.73 -56.83
CA MET A 1 44.59 11.47 -56.31
C MET A 1 44.26 11.74 -54.86
N GLY A 2 42.97 11.93 -54.57
CA GLY A 2 42.48 12.33 -53.25
C GLY A 2 42.48 11.15 -52.29
N GLU A 3 42.93 11.40 -51.08
CA GLU A 3 42.91 10.45 -49.97
C GLU A 3 41.48 10.34 -49.45
N GLU A 4 40.90 9.14 -49.52
CA GLU A 4 39.58 8.84 -48.98
C GLU A 4 39.64 8.79 -47.45
N GLU A 5 39.17 9.86 -46.82
CA GLU A 5 38.93 9.95 -45.39
C GLU A 5 37.75 9.03 -45.02
N LYS A 6 38.06 7.85 -44.45
CA LYS A 6 37.07 6.94 -43.88
C LYS A 6 36.52 7.53 -42.59
N HIS A 7 35.41 8.26 -42.72
CA HIS A 7 34.62 8.73 -41.59
C HIS A 7 33.98 7.50 -40.91
N ASN A 8 34.57 7.07 -39.80
CA ASN A 8 34.01 6.06 -38.90
C ASN A 8 32.80 6.68 -38.19
N VAL A 9 31.61 6.47 -38.74
CA VAL A 9 30.35 6.82 -38.07
C VAL A 9 30.19 5.83 -36.92
N GLU A 10 30.61 6.22 -35.72
CA GLU A 10 30.23 5.56 -34.48
C GLU A 10 28.70 5.55 -34.43
N GLN A 11 28.13 4.39 -34.73
CA GLN A 11 26.72 4.13 -34.53
C GLN A 11 26.46 4.22 -33.02
N GLU A 12 25.98 5.37 -32.56
CA GLU A 12 25.35 5.50 -31.26
C GLU A 12 24.24 4.46 -31.18
N LYS A 13 24.50 3.36 -30.46
CA LYS A 13 23.43 2.44 -30.07
C LYS A 13 22.40 3.30 -29.35
N PRO A 14 21.12 3.32 -29.78
CA PRO A 14 20.10 3.93 -28.95
C PRO A 14 20.15 3.18 -27.63
N CYS A 15 20.61 3.88 -26.58
CA CYS A 15 20.57 3.38 -25.21
C CYS A 15 19.10 3.15 -24.90
N GLY A 16 18.62 1.93 -25.14
CA GLY A 16 17.25 1.55 -24.88
C GLY A 16 17.00 1.76 -23.40
N TYR A 17 16.08 2.66 -23.08
CA TYR A 17 15.66 2.90 -21.70
C TYR A 17 15.08 1.60 -21.13
N ASN A 18 15.69 1.07 -20.07
CA ASN A 18 15.15 -0.05 -19.33
C ASN A 18 14.56 0.46 -18.01
N ILE A 19 13.29 0.15 -17.79
CA ILE A 19 12.56 0.54 -16.58
C ILE A 19 13.20 -0.02 -15.30
N ASN A 20 13.98 -1.09 -15.43
CA ASN A 20 14.71 -1.72 -14.33
C ASN A 20 15.97 -0.94 -13.90
N ASP A 21 16.43 0.01 -14.70
CA ASP A 21 17.64 0.79 -14.38
C ASP A 21 17.36 1.86 -13.32
N ASN A 22 16.08 2.23 -13.15
CA ASN A 22 15.65 3.28 -12.24
C ASN A 22 14.67 2.73 -11.20
N ALA A 23 15.22 2.27 -10.07
CA ALA A 23 14.42 1.69 -8.98
C ALA A 23 13.41 2.68 -8.35
N ASP A 24 13.69 3.98 -8.43
CA ASP A 24 12.80 5.03 -7.91
C ASP A 24 11.61 5.27 -8.84
N LEU A 25 11.83 5.33 -10.16
CA LEU A 25 10.75 5.39 -11.15
C LEU A 25 9.88 4.13 -11.06
N LEU A 26 10.51 2.95 -10.93
CA LEU A 26 9.77 1.71 -10.72
C LEU A 26 8.93 1.78 -9.43
N ALA A 27 9.47 2.33 -8.34
CA ALA A 27 8.73 2.48 -7.09
C ALA A 27 7.51 3.41 -7.25
N GLU A 28 7.67 4.51 -7.99
CA GLU A 28 6.57 5.45 -8.27
C GLU A 28 5.47 4.80 -9.12
N ILE A 29 5.84 4.03 -10.14
CA ILE A 29 4.88 3.30 -10.97
C ILE A 29 4.12 2.26 -10.14
N LEU A 30 4.85 1.45 -9.36
CA LEU A 30 4.24 0.44 -8.50
C LEU A 30 3.33 1.06 -7.43
N ALA A 31 3.65 2.25 -6.92
CA ALA A 31 2.82 2.98 -5.95
C ALA A 31 1.45 3.41 -6.51
N ARG A 32 1.27 3.41 -7.84
CA ARG A 32 -0.02 3.73 -8.48
C ARG A 32 -0.94 2.51 -8.64
N LEU A 33 -0.42 1.31 -8.45
CA LEU A 33 -1.17 0.05 -8.55
C LEU A 33 -2.04 -0.20 -7.31
N ASP A 34 -3.06 -1.05 -7.45
CA ASP A 34 -3.80 -1.61 -6.33
C ASP A 34 -3.02 -2.78 -5.68
N GLY A 35 -3.41 -3.16 -4.46
CA GLY A 35 -2.63 -4.13 -3.68
C GLY A 35 -2.54 -5.52 -4.29
N ARG A 36 -3.52 -5.95 -5.10
CA ARG A 36 -3.47 -7.24 -5.80
C ARG A 36 -2.46 -7.18 -6.95
N SER A 37 -2.52 -6.14 -7.77
CA SER A 37 -1.55 -5.90 -8.85
C SER A 37 -0.13 -5.74 -8.32
N LEU A 38 0.05 -5.14 -7.14
CA LEU A 38 1.35 -5.01 -6.49
C LEU A 38 1.92 -6.36 -6.05
N CYS A 39 1.06 -7.27 -5.57
CA CYS A 39 1.46 -8.65 -5.27
C CYS A 39 1.87 -9.40 -6.55
N ALA A 40 1.15 -9.23 -7.65
CA ALA A 40 1.49 -9.85 -8.93
C ALA A 40 2.81 -9.28 -9.49
N ALA A 41 3.01 -7.97 -9.42
CA ALA A 41 4.24 -7.29 -9.83
C ALA A 41 5.47 -7.78 -9.06
N ALA A 42 5.30 -8.12 -7.77
CA ALA A 42 6.38 -8.67 -6.95
C ALA A 42 6.94 -10.01 -7.46
N CYS A 43 6.17 -10.73 -8.30
CA CYS A 43 6.54 -12.02 -8.87
C CYS A 43 7.28 -11.91 -10.22
N VAL A 44 7.36 -10.73 -10.83
CA VAL A 44 7.95 -10.54 -12.16
C VAL A 44 9.46 -10.81 -12.16
N CYS A 45 10.19 -10.18 -11.24
CA CYS A 45 11.63 -10.40 -11.08
C CYS A 45 12.09 -9.98 -9.67
N ARG A 46 13.37 -10.24 -9.35
CA ARG A 46 13.94 -9.92 -8.01
C ARG A 46 13.88 -8.43 -7.68
N LEU A 47 14.13 -7.55 -8.66
CA LEU A 47 14.07 -6.11 -8.47
C LEU A 47 12.65 -5.67 -8.15
N TRP A 48 11.67 -6.09 -8.96
CA TRP A 48 10.27 -5.75 -8.75
C TRP A 48 9.76 -6.30 -7.42
N GLY A 49 10.14 -7.52 -7.06
CA GLY A 49 9.86 -8.09 -5.74
C GLY A 49 10.51 -7.30 -4.59
N ALA A 50 11.71 -6.76 -4.78
CA ALA A 50 12.35 -5.90 -3.77
C ALA A 50 11.62 -4.55 -3.63
N VAL A 51 11.31 -3.88 -4.74
CA VAL A 51 10.63 -2.59 -4.75
C VAL A 51 9.20 -2.70 -4.25
N SER A 52 8.45 -3.71 -4.68
CA SER A 52 7.07 -4.00 -4.24
C SER A 52 6.96 -4.28 -2.73
N ARG A 53 8.06 -4.64 -2.06
CA ARG A 53 8.09 -4.88 -0.61
C ARG A 53 8.48 -3.63 0.20
N LYS A 54 8.95 -2.54 -0.43
CA LYS A 54 9.30 -1.30 0.26
C LYS A 54 8.04 -0.68 0.87
N ASP A 55 8.12 -0.29 2.14
CA ASP A 55 6.95 0.21 2.87
C ASP A 55 6.43 1.55 2.30
N ALA A 56 7.31 2.37 1.69
CA ALA A 56 6.93 3.61 1.03
C ALA A 56 5.92 3.42 -0.12
N VAL A 57 6.00 2.29 -0.84
CA VAL A 57 5.05 1.96 -1.92
C VAL A 57 3.66 1.68 -1.34
N TRP A 58 3.61 0.95 -0.22
CA TRP A 58 2.37 0.65 0.50
C TRP A 58 1.81 1.89 1.22
N GLU A 59 2.67 2.78 1.70
CA GLU A 59 2.29 4.07 2.27
C GLU A 59 1.56 4.93 1.24
N ALA A 60 2.15 5.09 0.05
CA ALA A 60 1.53 5.86 -1.03
C ALA A 60 0.16 5.31 -1.42
N LEU A 61 0.03 3.97 -1.49
CA LEU A 61 -1.23 3.28 -1.74
C LEU A 61 -2.26 3.59 -0.64
N CYS A 62 -1.88 3.43 0.64
CA CYS A 62 -2.78 3.70 1.77
C CYS A 62 -3.19 5.17 1.83
N ASN A 63 -2.25 6.10 1.61
CA ASN A 63 -2.51 7.54 1.61
C ASN A 63 -3.45 7.93 0.48
N ARG A 64 -3.34 7.34 -0.72
CA ARG A 64 -4.29 7.61 -1.82
C ARG A 64 -5.72 7.28 -1.42
N HIS A 65 -5.94 6.16 -0.73
CA HIS A 65 -7.28 5.78 -0.28
C HIS A 65 -7.80 6.67 0.86
N VAL A 66 -6.94 7.13 1.76
CA VAL A 66 -7.32 7.98 2.91
C VAL A 66 -7.48 9.46 2.52
N SER A 67 -6.63 9.98 1.64
CA SER A 67 -6.64 11.38 1.16
C SER A 67 -7.67 11.66 0.07
N SER A 68 -8.15 10.65 -0.67
CA SER A 68 -9.26 10.83 -1.61
C SER A 68 -10.59 11.17 -0.91
N SER A 69 -10.66 11.02 0.41
CA SER A 69 -11.72 11.56 1.25
C SER A 69 -11.32 12.99 1.62
N ALA A 70 -12.07 14.00 1.16
CA ALA A 70 -11.85 15.45 1.34
C ALA A 70 -11.72 15.97 2.79
N THR A 71 -11.61 15.08 3.76
CA THR A 71 -11.26 15.36 5.15
C THR A 71 -9.76 15.22 5.28
N ASP A 72 -9.06 16.35 5.34
CA ASP A 72 -7.66 16.49 5.74
C ASP A 72 -7.43 15.74 7.06
N SER A 73 -7.09 14.47 6.95
CA SER A 73 -6.76 13.62 8.08
C SER A 73 -5.39 13.01 7.84
N SER A 74 -4.40 13.88 7.61
CA SER A 74 -3.06 13.59 8.09
C SER A 74 -3.16 13.52 9.62
N PHE A 75 -3.65 12.40 10.15
CA PHE A 75 -3.80 12.23 11.60
C PHE A 75 -2.38 12.22 12.17
N PRO A 76 -1.98 13.23 12.97
CA PRO A 76 -0.65 13.25 13.56
C PRO A 76 -0.55 12.06 14.52
N GLY A 77 0.17 11.01 14.10
CA GLY A 77 0.28 9.75 14.84
C GLY A 77 -0.03 8.47 14.06
N THR A 78 -0.51 8.55 12.81
CA THR A 78 -0.68 7.32 12.00
C THR A 78 0.65 6.58 11.81
N ARG A 79 1.75 7.30 11.56
CA ARG A 79 3.07 6.70 11.35
C ARG A 79 3.58 5.91 12.56
N THR A 80 3.30 6.33 13.79
CA THR A 80 3.74 5.61 15.00
C THR A 80 2.92 4.34 15.22
N VAL A 81 1.61 4.40 15.00
CA VAL A 81 0.72 3.22 15.08
C VAL A 81 1.03 2.23 13.96
N VAL A 82 1.28 2.72 12.74
CA VAL A 82 1.69 1.89 11.60
C VAL A 82 3.04 1.25 11.84
N ALA A 83 4.00 1.98 12.42
CA ALA A 83 5.27 1.41 12.84
C ALA A 83 5.07 0.29 13.89
N ALA A 84 4.20 0.50 14.89
CA ALA A 84 3.85 -0.52 15.88
C ALA A 84 3.15 -1.75 15.26
N LEU A 85 2.37 -1.55 14.20
CA LEU A 85 1.77 -2.64 13.41
C LEU A 85 2.80 -3.39 12.55
N GLY A 86 4.02 -2.88 12.40
CA GLY A 86 5.09 -3.45 11.60
C GLY A 86 5.08 -3.01 10.13
N GLY A 87 4.55 -1.82 9.84
CA GLY A 87 4.58 -1.15 8.54
C GLY A 87 3.25 -1.07 7.80
N TYR A 88 3.19 -0.19 6.80
CA TYR A 88 2.01 0.02 5.95
C TYR A 88 1.58 -1.24 5.22
N ARG A 89 2.53 -2.09 4.81
CA ARG A 89 2.20 -3.37 4.17
C ARG A 89 1.35 -4.28 5.07
N ARG A 90 1.64 -4.33 6.38
CA ARG A 90 0.88 -5.15 7.33
C ARG A 90 -0.47 -4.54 7.63
N LEU A 91 -0.54 -3.22 7.76
CA LEU A 91 -1.80 -2.49 7.86
C LEU A 91 -2.69 -2.80 6.65
N TYR A 92 -2.13 -2.76 5.43
CA TYR A 92 -2.89 -3.05 4.23
C TYR A 92 -3.49 -4.46 4.28
N ARG A 93 -2.66 -5.47 4.53
CA ARG A 93 -3.13 -6.86 4.56
C ARG A 93 -4.17 -7.13 5.66
N ARG A 94 -4.06 -6.48 6.82
CA ARG A 94 -4.91 -6.78 7.98
C ARG A 94 -6.21 -6.01 7.99
N CYS A 95 -6.16 -4.73 7.59
CA CYS A 95 -7.31 -3.84 7.71
C CYS A 95 -7.84 -3.48 6.32
N VAL A 96 -6.99 -2.98 5.43
CA VAL A 96 -7.45 -2.31 4.20
C VAL A 96 -7.88 -3.32 3.12
N GLY A 97 -7.05 -4.31 2.81
CA GLY A 97 -7.28 -5.33 1.79
C GLY A 97 -8.59 -6.12 1.98
N PRO A 98 -8.86 -6.70 3.16
CA PRO A 98 -10.11 -7.43 3.40
C PRO A 98 -11.37 -6.57 3.22
N ILE A 99 -11.28 -5.28 3.57
CA ILE A 99 -12.39 -4.34 3.41
C ILE A 99 -12.61 -4.03 1.93
N PHE A 100 -11.54 -3.81 1.16
CA PHE A 100 -11.63 -3.64 -0.30
C PHE A 100 -12.17 -4.89 -1.00
N ASP A 101 -11.76 -6.09 -0.58
CA ASP A 101 -12.27 -7.33 -1.14
C ASP A 101 -13.77 -7.49 -0.88
N ARG A 102 -14.24 -7.15 0.33
CA ARG A 102 -15.67 -7.15 0.68
C ARG A 102 -16.45 -6.11 -0.12
N LEU A 103 -15.94 -4.90 -0.23
CA LEU A 103 -16.59 -3.83 -1.00
C LEU A 103 -16.63 -4.14 -2.50
N ALA A 104 -15.60 -4.78 -3.06
CA ALA A 104 -15.60 -5.24 -4.44
C ALA A 104 -16.62 -6.37 -4.66
N SER A 105 -16.85 -7.24 -3.66
CA SER A 105 -17.88 -8.29 -3.73
C SER A 105 -19.30 -7.77 -3.55
N SER A 106 -19.50 -6.61 -2.90
CA SER A 106 -20.83 -6.04 -2.66
C SER A 106 -21.47 -5.37 -3.88
N GLY A 107 -20.79 -5.30 -5.02
CA GLY A 107 -21.39 -5.06 -6.35
C GLY A 107 -22.11 -3.72 -6.62
N ASP A 108 -22.41 -2.90 -5.61
CA ASP A 108 -23.50 -1.92 -5.72
C ASP A 108 -23.07 -0.44 -5.64
N HIS A 109 -21.77 -0.16 -5.41
CA HIS A 109 -21.32 1.23 -5.23
C HIS A 109 -20.05 1.55 -6.03
N GLY A 110 -20.07 2.66 -6.76
CA GLY A 110 -18.97 3.11 -7.63
C GLY A 110 -17.62 3.31 -6.90
N PRO A 111 -16.51 3.42 -7.64
CA PRO A 111 -15.14 3.37 -7.11
C PRO A 111 -14.83 4.43 -6.04
N GLN A 112 -15.59 5.52 -6.01
CA GLN A 112 -15.45 6.59 -5.02
C GLN A 112 -16.11 6.23 -3.67
N SER A 113 -17.24 5.52 -3.68
CA SER A 113 -17.94 5.08 -2.46
C SER A 113 -17.15 4.00 -1.72
N SER A 114 -16.54 3.05 -2.46
CA SER A 114 -15.68 2.02 -1.87
C SER A 114 -14.43 2.60 -1.19
N ALA A 115 -13.85 3.68 -1.74
CA ALA A 115 -12.68 4.32 -1.15
C ALA A 115 -13.03 5.03 0.18
N VAL A 116 -14.16 5.72 0.24
CA VAL A 116 -14.64 6.40 1.45
C VAL A 116 -14.99 5.38 2.55
N ALA A 117 -15.69 4.30 2.19
CA ALA A 117 -16.02 3.23 3.12
C ALA A 117 -14.75 2.54 3.66
N ALA A 118 -13.77 2.25 2.79
CA ALA A 118 -12.50 1.68 3.19
C ALA A 118 -11.71 2.63 4.10
N ALA A 119 -11.69 3.93 3.81
CA ALA A 119 -11.04 4.93 4.64
C ALA A 119 -11.71 5.07 6.03
N ALA A 120 -13.03 5.10 6.08
CA ALA A 120 -13.78 5.15 7.34
C ALA A 120 -13.53 3.90 8.19
N ALA A 121 -13.58 2.71 7.58
CA ALA A 121 -13.34 1.46 8.28
C ALA A 121 -11.87 1.29 8.70
N ALA A 122 -10.90 1.80 7.92
CA ALA A 122 -9.50 1.88 8.32
C ALA A 122 -9.30 2.82 9.52
N ARG A 123 -9.97 3.98 9.55
CA ARG A 123 -9.96 4.90 10.72
C ARG A 123 -10.53 4.23 11.96
N LEU A 124 -11.66 3.53 11.85
CA LEU A 124 -12.25 2.78 12.97
C LEU A 124 -11.31 1.67 13.46
N SER A 125 -10.73 0.90 12.53
CA SER A 125 -9.78 -0.16 12.87
C SER A 125 -8.53 0.39 13.58
N LEU A 126 -8.02 1.55 13.15
CA LEU A 126 -6.90 2.22 13.80
C LEU A 126 -7.28 2.77 15.18
N SER A 127 -8.48 3.34 15.32
CA SER A 127 -8.98 3.81 16.62
C SER A 127 -9.09 2.66 17.62
N LEU A 128 -9.73 1.55 17.23
CA LEU A 128 -9.85 0.34 18.05
C LEU A 128 -8.48 -0.28 18.38
N PHE A 129 -7.56 -0.34 17.40
CA PHE A 129 -6.21 -0.84 17.65
C PHE A 129 -5.44 0.07 18.61
N SER A 130 -5.59 1.39 18.52
CA SER A 130 -4.94 2.34 19.43
C SER A 130 -5.45 2.14 20.86
N ILE A 131 -6.77 1.97 21.03
CA ILE A 131 -7.39 1.66 22.32
C ILE A 131 -6.81 0.36 22.89
N ASP A 132 -6.78 -0.70 22.08
CA ASP A 132 -6.21 -2.00 22.43
C ASP A 132 -4.72 -1.92 22.82
N CYS A 133 -3.92 -1.11 22.13
CA CYS A 133 -2.53 -0.85 22.49
C CYS A 133 -2.40 -0.17 23.85
N TYR A 134 -3.23 0.84 24.13
CA TYR A 134 -3.23 1.53 25.42
C TYR A 134 -3.70 0.61 26.57
N GLU A 135 -4.70 -0.24 26.34
CA GLU A 135 -5.12 -1.24 27.33
C GLU A 135 -3.99 -2.21 27.69
N ARG A 136 -3.22 -2.68 26.69
CA ARG A 136 -2.06 -3.56 26.93
C ARG A 136 -0.90 -2.88 27.65
N LEU A 137 -0.74 -1.57 27.48
CA LEU A 137 0.29 -0.77 28.16
C LEU A 137 -0.14 -0.39 29.58
N SER A 138 -1.44 -0.17 29.80
CA SER A 138 -2.04 0.15 31.10
C SER A 138 -2.17 -1.07 32.01
N VAL A 139 -2.41 -2.25 31.45
CA VAL A 139 -2.60 -3.50 32.19
C VAL A 139 -1.34 -4.33 32.00
N GLY A 140 -0.40 -4.18 32.93
CA GLY A 140 0.91 -4.82 32.91
C GLY A 140 0.84 -6.32 32.64
N GLY A 141 1.00 -6.69 31.36
CA GLY A 141 1.20 -8.05 30.88
C GLY A 141 0.00 -8.98 31.04
N ARG A 142 -0.38 -9.60 29.91
CA ARG A 142 -0.91 -10.97 29.83
C ARG A 142 -2.44 -11.18 29.84
N GLN A 143 -3.23 -10.25 29.30
CA GLN A 143 -4.55 -10.60 28.79
C GLN A 143 -4.73 -10.26 27.31
N ARG A 144 -5.34 -11.20 26.58
CA ARG A 144 -5.65 -11.13 25.16
C ARG A 144 -6.95 -10.33 25.03
N PRO A 145 -6.94 -9.10 24.51
CA PRO A 145 -8.11 -8.24 24.49
C PRO A 145 -9.21 -8.77 23.56
N SER A 146 -10.43 -8.79 24.07
CA SER A 146 -11.65 -9.31 23.44
C SER A 146 -12.19 -8.42 22.31
N SER A 147 -11.68 -7.19 22.18
CA SER A 147 -12.22 -6.11 21.36
C SER A 147 -11.99 -6.26 19.85
N LEU A 148 -11.03 -7.08 19.42
CA LEU A 148 -10.71 -7.28 17.99
C LEU A 148 -11.35 -8.53 17.37
N LEU A 149 -12.15 -9.30 18.12
CA LEU A 149 -12.83 -10.48 17.57
C LEU A 149 -13.79 -10.11 16.43
N PHE A 150 -14.37 -8.92 16.49
CA PHE A 150 -15.34 -8.43 15.51
C PHE A 150 -14.74 -8.14 14.13
N LEU A 151 -13.43 -7.89 14.04
CA LEU A 151 -12.75 -7.70 12.75
C LEU A 151 -12.43 -9.04 12.05
N GLY A 152 -12.44 -10.15 12.81
CA GLY A 152 -12.18 -11.49 12.29
C GLY A 152 -13.45 -12.25 11.87
N SER A 153 -14.60 -11.90 12.42
CA SER A 153 -15.89 -12.49 12.06
C SER A 153 -16.58 -11.67 10.99
N ALA A 154 -17.11 -12.33 9.95
CA ALA A 154 -18.15 -11.72 9.13
C ALA A 154 -19.34 -11.42 10.05
N VAL A 155 -19.68 -10.15 10.19
CA VAL A 155 -20.88 -9.74 10.89
C VAL A 155 -21.98 -9.86 9.86
N ASP A 156 -22.67 -10.99 9.86
CA ASP A 156 -23.91 -11.14 9.10
C ASP A 156 -24.93 -10.20 9.75
N VAL A 157 -25.27 -9.13 9.04
CA VAL A 157 -26.42 -8.30 9.35
C VAL A 157 -27.57 -8.87 8.55
N THR A 158 -28.33 -9.78 9.17
CA THR A 158 -29.66 -10.22 8.70
C THR A 158 -30.74 -9.33 9.27
#